data_AF-A0A521BHF6-F1
#
_entry.id   AF-A0A521BHF6-F1
#
_cell.length_a   1.000
_cell.length_b   1.000
_cell.length_c   1.000
_cell.angle_alpha   90.00
_cell.angle_beta   90.00
_cell.angle_gamma   90.00
#
_symmetry.space_group_name_H-M   'P 1'
#
loop_
_entity.id
_entity.type
_entity.pdbx_description
1 polymer ?
#
loop_
_entity_poly.entity_id
_entity_poly.type
_entity_poly.pdbx_seq_one_letter_code
_entity_poly.pdbx_strand_id
1 'polypeptide(L)'
;MHIQPICAETELHLTTHYNSCVNGLHRQNRVLVKEEIASTKLKLSLLAKQKTGRSMQKHAAPVREATLVYNSNLRMKHISSLCDLLKNRFGIRMVQIHLHKHHCDNTLIIINHAHIIFNWMDKETGKSIKLHKWDMAELQEMVRNEIEKMDCMMAYSGNKKETPLGRLVKTLFPFSYS
;
A
#
# COMPACT_ATOMS: atom_id res chain seq x y z
N MET A 1 2.53 -7.56 3.70
CA MET A 1 1.91 -6.21 3.60
C MET A 1 0.96 -6.04 4.75
N HIS A 2 1.04 -4.91 5.45
CA HIS A 2 0.14 -4.59 6.57
C HIS A 2 -0.89 -3.57 6.10
N ILE A 3 -2.18 -3.73 6.44
CA ILE A 3 -3.25 -2.82 5.99
C ILE A 3 -4.04 -2.31 7.19
N GLN A 4 -4.22 -0.99 7.28
CA GLN A 4 -4.92 -0.32 8.36
C GLN A 4 -5.81 0.83 7.85
N PRO A 5 -6.86 1.22 8.59
CA PRO A 5 -7.54 2.49 8.35
C PRO A 5 -6.55 3.66 8.32
N ILE A 6 -6.72 4.60 7.39
CA ILE A 6 -5.87 5.79 7.39
C ILE A 6 -6.23 6.69 8.57
N CYS A 7 -5.23 7.05 9.38
CA CYS A 7 -5.37 8.02 10.47
C CYS A 7 -4.89 9.41 10.06
N ALA A 8 -5.21 10.43 10.87
CA ALA A 8 -4.84 11.82 10.58
C ALA A 8 -3.32 12.04 10.55
N GLU A 9 -2.58 11.35 11.41
CA GLU A 9 -1.11 11.41 11.45
C GLU A 9 -0.48 10.87 10.17
N THR A 10 -0.91 9.68 9.73
CA THR A 10 -0.49 9.12 8.44
C THR A 10 -0.83 10.06 7.28
N GLU A 11 -2.03 10.62 7.24
CA GLU A 11 -2.43 11.54 6.16
C GLU A 11 -1.55 12.80 6.13
N LEU A 12 -1.20 13.35 7.29
CA LEU A 12 -0.26 14.46 7.40
C LEU A 12 1.15 14.07 6.94
N HIS A 13 1.62 12.88 7.34
CA HIS A 13 2.91 12.35 6.90
C HIS A 13 2.99 12.22 5.37
N LEU A 14 1.96 11.63 4.75
CA LEU A 14 1.90 11.44 3.30
C LEU A 14 1.78 12.76 2.56
N THR A 15 1.01 13.72 3.07
CA THR A 15 0.87 15.06 2.49
C THR A 15 2.20 15.81 2.55
N THR A 16 2.89 15.77 3.69
CA THR A 16 4.21 16.39 3.87
C THR A 16 5.23 15.75 2.94
N HIS A 17 5.21 14.42 2.82
CA HIS A 17 6.06 13.67 1.90
C HIS A 17 5.79 14.03 0.43
N TYR A 18 4.52 14.16 0.04
CA TYR A 18 4.14 14.60 -1.30
C TYR A 18 4.70 16.00 -1.60
N ASN A 19 4.50 16.94 -0.67
CA ASN A 19 5.00 18.30 -0.82
C ASN A 19 6.54 18.34 -0.91
N SER A 20 7.26 17.53 -0.11
CA SER A 20 8.72 17.47 -0.18
C SER A 20 9.24 16.89 -1.50
N CYS A 21 8.50 15.94 -2.10
CA CYS A 21 8.82 15.41 -3.43
C CYS A 21 8.61 16.48 -4.51
N VAL A 22 7.46 17.16 -4.49
CA VAL A 22 7.10 18.20 -5.47
C VAL A 22 8.06 19.39 -5.39
N ASN A 23 8.43 19.80 -4.18
CA ASN A 23 9.36 20.91 -3.95
C ASN A 23 10.83 20.52 -4.14
N GLY A 24 11.13 19.27 -4.52
CA GLY A 24 12.49 18.79 -4.76
C GLY A 24 13.39 18.68 -3.52
N LEU A 25 12.82 18.86 -2.33
CA LEU A 25 13.51 18.84 -1.04
C LEU A 25 14.02 17.44 -0.66
N HIS A 26 13.44 16.38 -1.24
CA HIS A 26 13.86 15.01 -0.99
C HIS A 26 13.94 14.19 -2.28
N ARG A 27 15.06 14.31 -3.01
CA ARG A 27 15.26 13.74 -4.36
C ARG A 27 15.11 12.22 -4.48
N GLN A 28 15.21 11.48 -3.38
CA GLN A 28 15.12 10.02 -3.39
C GLN A 28 13.69 9.50 -3.21
N ASN A 29 12.79 10.36 -2.74
CA ASN A 29 11.41 10.01 -2.50
C ASN A 29 10.62 10.09 -3.80
N ARG A 30 9.65 9.20 -3.97
CA ARG A 30 8.83 9.16 -5.17
C ARG A 30 7.38 9.00 -4.78
N VAL A 31 6.50 9.73 -5.45
CA VAL A 31 5.06 9.65 -5.22
C VAL A 31 4.34 9.45 -6.54
N LEU A 32 3.30 8.62 -6.52
CA LEU A 32 2.32 8.49 -7.58
C LEU A 32 0.96 8.81 -6.97
N VAL A 33 0.35 9.92 -7.37
CA VAL A 33 -0.98 10.33 -6.90
C VAL A 33 -1.96 10.26 -8.06
N LYS A 34 -2.99 9.42 -7.93
CA LYS A 34 -4.12 9.41 -8.87
C LYS A 34 -5.19 10.40 -8.43
N GLU A 35 -5.46 10.46 -7.13
CA GLU A 35 -6.43 11.38 -6.52
C GLU A 35 -5.93 11.82 -5.13
N GLU A 36 -6.35 13.00 -4.67
CA GLU A 36 -6.08 13.44 -3.29
C GLU A 36 -6.89 12.62 -2.27
N ILE A 37 -6.30 12.39 -1.09
CA ILE A 37 -6.96 11.62 -0.01
C ILE A 37 -8.23 12.31 0.46
N ALA A 38 -8.17 13.63 0.73
CA ALA A 38 -9.33 14.41 1.16
C ALA A 38 -10.46 14.39 0.12
N SER A 39 -10.13 14.64 -1.16
CA SER A 39 -11.08 14.56 -2.28
C SER A 39 -11.69 13.16 -2.39
N THR A 40 -10.88 12.11 -2.25
CA THR A 40 -11.33 10.72 -2.26
C THR A 40 -12.32 10.44 -1.13
N LYS A 41 -11.99 10.83 0.11
CA LYS A 41 -12.89 10.66 1.27
C LYS A 41 -14.24 11.33 1.05
N LEU A 42 -14.25 12.56 0.51
CA LEU A 42 -15.48 13.27 0.17
C LEU A 42 -16.29 12.54 -0.89
N LYS A 43 -15.66 12.13 -2.01
CA LYS A 43 -16.31 11.37 -3.09
C LYS A 43 -16.92 10.06 -2.56
N LEU A 44 -16.21 9.34 -1.70
CA LEU A 44 -16.69 8.09 -1.13
C LEU A 44 -17.87 8.28 -0.17
N SER A 45 -17.85 9.36 0.62
CA SER A 45 -18.97 9.73 1.48
C SER A 45 -20.22 10.06 0.66
N LEU A 46 -20.07 10.86 -0.40
CA LEU A 46 -21.16 11.20 -1.32
C LEU A 46 -21.71 9.96 -2.04
N LEU A 47 -20.81 9.09 -2.55
CA LEU A 47 -21.19 7.84 -3.21
C LEU A 47 -21.99 6.93 -2.26
N ALA A 48 -21.53 6.76 -1.02
CA ALA A 48 -22.22 5.95 -0.02
C ALA A 48 -23.63 6.48 0.25
N LYS A 49 -23.77 7.80 0.41
CA LYS A 49 -25.07 8.46 0.60
C LYS A 49 -25.98 8.28 -0.62
N GLN A 50 -25.45 8.47 -1.82
CA GLN A 50 -26.21 8.32 -3.06
C GLN A 50 -26.70 6.89 -3.28
N LYS A 51 -25.86 5.88 -3.03
CA LYS A 51 -26.16 4.48 -3.34
C LYS A 51 -26.93 3.76 -2.24
N THR A 52 -26.70 4.11 -0.98
CA THR A 52 -27.31 3.41 0.17
C THR A 52 -28.42 4.21 0.84
N GLY A 53 -28.57 5.49 0.49
CA GLY A 53 -29.48 6.43 1.15
C GLY A 53 -29.02 6.86 2.56
N ARG A 54 -27.85 6.38 3.02
CA ARG A 54 -27.35 6.61 4.39
C ARG A 54 -26.04 7.37 4.39
N SER A 55 -25.90 8.29 5.34
CA SER A 55 -24.61 8.91 5.62
C SER A 55 -23.61 7.89 6.16
N MET A 56 -22.33 8.09 5.85
CA MET A 56 -21.26 7.23 6.33
C MET A 56 -21.12 7.29 7.87
N GLN A 57 -20.87 6.15 8.49
CA GLN A 57 -20.68 6.06 9.94
C GLN A 57 -19.36 6.72 10.38
N LYS A 58 -19.31 7.24 11.61
CA LYS A 58 -18.13 7.91 12.18
C LYS A 58 -16.85 7.06 12.15
N HIS A 59 -16.99 5.75 12.32
CA HIS A 59 -15.87 4.80 12.36
C HIS A 59 -15.65 4.06 11.03
N ALA A 60 -16.33 4.47 9.95
CA ALA A 60 -16.09 3.89 8.64
C ALA A 60 -14.67 4.22 8.17
N ALA A 61 -14.00 3.23 7.59
CA ALA A 61 -12.66 3.36 7.02
C ALA A 61 -12.72 3.15 5.50
N PRO A 62 -13.28 4.12 4.73
CA PRO A 62 -13.45 4.01 3.28
C PRO A 62 -12.11 4.12 2.53
N VAL A 63 -11.09 4.65 3.19
CA VAL A 63 -9.71 4.73 2.71
C VAL A 63 -8.81 4.00 3.69
N ARG A 64 -7.94 3.13 3.18
CA ARG A 64 -7.00 2.35 3.98
C ARG A 64 -5.59 2.54 3.46
N GLU A 65 -4.64 2.49 4.37
CA GLU A 65 -3.22 2.48 4.09
C GLU A 65 -2.71 1.04 4.11
N ALA A 66 -1.91 0.69 3.13
CA ALA A 66 -1.11 -0.52 3.13
C ALA A 66 0.38 -0.17 3.15
N THR A 67 1.11 -0.76 4.09
CA THR A 67 2.56 -0.62 4.19
C THR A 67 3.24 -1.87 3.64
N LEU A 68 4.16 -1.65 2.71
CA LEU A 68 4.91 -2.68 2.02
C LEU A 68 6.40 -2.42 2.17
N VAL A 69 7.13 -3.33 2.81
CA VAL A 69 8.60 -3.30 2.84
C VAL A 69 9.15 -4.05 1.64
N TYR A 70 10.18 -3.48 1.01
CA TYR A 70 10.62 -3.96 -0.29
C TYR A 70 12.12 -3.70 -0.56
N ASN A 71 12.72 -4.46 -1.48
CA ASN A 71 14.11 -4.30 -1.89
C ASN A 71 14.31 -3.10 -2.84
N SER A 72 15.45 -2.43 -2.78
CA SER A 72 15.75 -1.21 -3.56
C SER A 72 15.58 -1.35 -5.09
N ASN A 73 15.54 -2.58 -5.60
CA ASN A 73 15.37 -2.90 -7.01
C ASN A 73 13.92 -2.78 -7.52
N LEU A 74 12.92 -2.73 -6.62
CA LEU A 74 11.52 -2.57 -7.01
C LEU A 74 11.24 -1.15 -7.50
N ARG A 75 10.57 -1.06 -8.65
CA ARG A 75 10.24 0.20 -9.31
C ARG A 75 8.76 0.52 -9.13
N MET A 76 8.38 1.79 -9.25
CA MET A 76 6.99 2.24 -9.17
C MET A 76 6.03 1.43 -10.07
N LYS A 77 6.47 1.08 -11.29
CA LYS A 77 5.67 0.26 -12.23
C LYS A 77 5.27 -1.11 -11.68
N HIS A 78 6.15 -1.71 -10.88
CA HIS A 78 5.92 -3.03 -10.29
C HIS A 78 4.83 -2.95 -9.21
N ILE A 79 4.93 -1.94 -8.34
CA ILE A 79 3.92 -1.69 -7.29
C ILE A 79 2.58 -1.30 -7.92
N SER A 80 2.59 -0.51 -9.00
CA SER A 80 1.36 -0.20 -9.73
C SER A 80 0.71 -1.46 -10.34
N SER A 81 1.51 -2.35 -10.93
CA SER A 81 0.99 -3.60 -11.51
C SER A 81 0.39 -4.52 -10.43
N LEU A 82 1.04 -4.61 -9.26
CA LEU A 82 0.49 -5.29 -8.09
C LEU A 82 -0.85 -4.67 -7.67
N CYS A 83 -0.96 -3.34 -7.63
CA CYS A 83 -2.20 -2.66 -7.30
C CYS A 83 -3.34 -2.97 -8.29
N ASP A 84 -3.02 -3.14 -9.57
CA ASP A 84 -4.01 -3.52 -10.59
C ASP A 84 -4.47 -4.97 -10.41
N LEU A 85 -3.59 -5.90 -10.04
CA LEU A 85 -3.97 -7.27 -9.67
C LEU A 85 -4.90 -7.30 -8.45
N LEU A 86 -4.55 -6.53 -7.40
CA LEU A 86 -5.38 -6.43 -6.19
C LEU A 86 -6.74 -5.80 -6.47
N LYS A 87 -6.79 -4.79 -7.36
CA LYS A 87 -8.04 -4.22 -7.83
C LYS A 87 -8.89 -5.25 -8.55
N ASN A 88 -8.31 -6.03 -9.46
CA ASN A 88 -9.07 -7.01 -10.24
C ASN A 88 -9.59 -8.16 -9.37
N ARG A 89 -8.82 -8.59 -8.37
CA ARG A 89 -9.21 -9.69 -7.48
C ARG A 89 -10.18 -9.26 -6.38
N PHE A 90 -9.92 -8.13 -5.73
CA PHE A 90 -10.62 -7.74 -4.49
C PHE A 90 -11.43 -6.45 -4.63
N GLY A 91 -11.38 -5.77 -5.78
CA GLY A 91 -12.07 -4.49 -5.98
C GLY A 91 -11.42 -3.29 -5.29
N ILE A 92 -10.34 -3.49 -4.52
CA ILE A 92 -9.63 -2.42 -3.81
C ILE A 92 -8.80 -1.59 -4.79
N ARG A 93 -9.03 -0.28 -4.84
CA ARG A 93 -8.44 0.58 -5.88
C ARG A 93 -7.35 1.46 -5.30
N MET A 94 -6.16 1.43 -5.88
CA MET A 94 -5.09 2.35 -5.47
C MET A 94 -5.44 3.80 -5.81
N VAL A 95 -5.19 4.68 -4.84
CA VAL A 95 -5.41 6.13 -4.83
C VAL A 95 -4.07 6.87 -4.89
N GLN A 96 -3.13 6.47 -4.04
CA GLN A 96 -1.77 7.03 -3.99
C GLN A 96 -0.74 5.93 -3.66
N ILE A 97 0.52 6.13 -4.10
CA ILE A 97 1.69 5.33 -3.70
C ILE A 97 2.80 6.31 -3.31
N HIS A 98 3.35 6.15 -2.11
CA HIS A 98 4.49 6.93 -1.62
C HIS A 98 5.63 5.97 -1.35
N LEU A 99 6.77 6.18 -2.01
CA LEU A 99 7.99 5.40 -1.84
C LEU A 99 8.95 6.19 -0.98
N HIS A 100 9.27 5.62 0.17
CA HIS A 100 10.16 6.18 1.16
C HIS A 100 11.39 5.30 1.32
N LYS A 101 12.51 5.94 1.63
CA LYS A 101 13.72 5.28 2.11
C LYS A 101 13.95 5.71 3.54
N HIS A 102 13.94 4.74 4.46
CA HIS A 102 14.29 4.98 5.84
C HIS A 102 15.74 4.59 6.07
N HIS A 103 16.53 5.55 6.58
CA HIS A 103 17.83 5.28 7.16
C HIS A 103 17.61 5.08 8.66
N CYS A 104 17.94 3.90 9.18
CA CYS A 104 18.00 3.74 10.63
C CYS A 104 19.28 4.39 11.13
N ASP A 105 19.18 5.40 11.99
CA ASP A 105 20.29 6.24 12.46
C ASP A 105 21.49 5.46 13.01
N ASN A 106 21.27 4.25 13.53
CA ASN A 106 22.29 3.39 14.13
C ASN A 106 22.82 2.27 13.21
N THR A 107 22.41 2.23 11.94
CA THR A 107 22.86 1.18 10.99
C THR A 107 23.04 1.72 9.57
N LEU A 108 23.95 1.13 8.80
CA LEU A 108 24.07 1.37 7.35
C LEU A 108 22.93 0.71 6.53
N ILE A 109 21.91 0.16 7.19
CA ILE A 109 20.81 -0.56 6.55
C ILE A 109 19.74 0.44 6.09
N ILE A 110 19.51 0.47 4.78
CA ILE A 110 18.45 1.28 4.16
C ILE A 110 17.22 0.40 3.99
N ILE A 111 16.12 0.77 4.62
CA ILE A 111 14.83 0.07 4.51
C ILE A 111 13.93 0.87 3.56
N ASN A 112 13.60 0.29 2.41
CA ASN A 112 12.61 0.88 1.52
C ASN A 112 11.22 0.41 1.93
N HIS A 113 10.31 1.36 2.07
CA HIS A 113 8.92 1.07 2.35
C HIS A 113 8.00 1.90 1.47
N ALA A 114 6.89 1.30 1.07
CA ALA A 114 5.86 1.94 0.29
C ALA A 114 4.61 2.07 1.15
N HIS A 115 4.06 3.28 1.20
CA HIS A 115 2.71 3.53 1.68
C HIS A 115 1.79 3.57 0.48
N ILE A 116 0.85 2.63 0.40
CA ILE A 116 -0.13 2.52 -0.67
C ILE A 116 -1.49 2.84 -0.10
N ILE A 117 -2.15 3.84 -0.66
CA ILE A 117 -3.47 4.26 -0.23
C ILE A 117 -4.51 3.62 -1.13
N PHE A 118 -5.44 2.89 -0.53
CA PHE A 118 -6.51 2.18 -1.20
C PHE A 118 -7.86 2.79 -0.88
N ASN A 119 -8.66 2.98 -1.92
CA ASN A 119 -10.11 3.11 -1.85
C ASN A 119 -10.70 1.73 -1.56
N TRP A 120 -11.39 1.63 -0.44
CA TRP A 120 -11.95 0.41 0.14
C TRP A 120 -13.48 0.31 -0.02
N MET A 121 -14.02 0.99 -1.03
CA MET A 121 -15.45 1.05 -1.32
C MET A 121 -15.76 0.47 -2.70
N ASP A 122 -16.80 -0.34 -2.73
CA ASP A 122 -17.38 -0.88 -3.95
C ASP A 122 -18.10 0.24 -4.71
N LYS A 123 -17.77 0.40 -6.00
CA LYS A 123 -18.28 1.50 -6.83
C LYS A 123 -19.77 1.36 -7.12
N GLU A 124 -20.27 0.14 -7.25
CA GLU A 124 -21.61 -0.15 -7.73
C GLU A 124 -22.63 0.00 -6.61
N THR A 125 -22.31 -0.59 -5.46
CA THR A 125 -23.16 -0.66 -4.27
C THR A 125 -22.97 0.52 -3.33
N GLY A 126 -21.83 1.23 -3.41
CA GLY A 126 -21.46 2.29 -2.47
C GLY A 126 -21.26 1.81 -1.04
N LYS A 127 -20.98 0.51 -0.85
CA LYS A 127 -20.68 -0.11 0.45
C LYS A 127 -19.19 -0.41 0.57
N SER A 128 -18.71 -0.60 1.80
CA SER A 128 -17.34 -1.06 2.03
C SER A 128 -17.12 -2.47 1.48
N ILE A 129 -15.96 -2.68 0.86
CA ILE A 129 -15.50 -3.99 0.43
C ILE A 129 -15.21 -4.82 1.69
N LYS A 130 -15.87 -5.98 1.81
CA LYS A 130 -15.66 -6.93 2.89
C LYS A 130 -14.66 -7.98 2.43
N LEU A 131 -13.49 -8.03 3.08
CA LEU A 131 -12.52 -9.11 2.90
C LEU A 131 -12.53 -9.98 4.16
N HIS A 132 -12.74 -11.28 3.97
CA HIS A 132 -12.71 -12.30 5.02
C HIS A 132 -11.27 -12.79 5.28
N LYS A 133 -11.08 -13.65 6.29
CA LYS A 133 -9.75 -14.19 6.64
C LYS A 133 -9.06 -14.82 5.42
N TRP A 134 -9.79 -15.58 4.61
CA TRP A 134 -9.28 -16.23 3.40
C TRP A 134 -8.88 -15.22 2.32
N ASP A 135 -9.68 -14.17 2.11
CA ASP A 135 -9.36 -13.11 1.15
C ASP A 135 -8.09 -12.35 1.58
N MET A 136 -7.94 -12.09 2.88
CA MET A 136 -6.76 -11.43 3.42
C MET A 136 -5.50 -12.31 3.30
N ALA A 137 -5.63 -13.62 3.53
CA ALA A 137 -4.54 -14.57 3.33
C ALA A 137 -4.13 -14.64 1.85
N GLU A 138 -5.10 -14.71 0.95
CA GLU A 138 -4.85 -14.69 -0.50
C GLU A 138 -4.22 -13.37 -0.94
N LEU A 139 -4.70 -12.24 -0.43
CA LEU A 139 -4.11 -10.93 -0.71
C LEU A 139 -2.65 -10.87 -0.28
N GLN A 140 -2.32 -11.37 0.92
CA GLN A 140 -0.94 -11.43 1.41
C GLN A 140 -0.08 -12.34 0.54
N GLU A 141 -0.61 -13.48 0.14
CA GLU A 141 0.07 -14.45 -0.72
C GLU A 141 0.31 -13.90 -2.13
N MET A 142 -0.67 -13.23 -2.74
CA MET A 142 -0.50 -12.54 -4.03
C MET A 142 0.60 -11.49 -3.95
N VAL A 143 0.59 -10.67 -2.90
CA VAL A 143 1.62 -9.64 -2.69
C VAL A 143 3.00 -10.26 -2.53
N ARG A 144 3.10 -11.33 -1.73
CA ARG A 144 4.36 -12.08 -1.54
C ARG A 144 4.87 -12.63 -2.86
N ASN A 145 4.03 -13.32 -3.62
CA ASN A 145 4.39 -13.92 -4.90
C ASN A 145 4.82 -12.88 -5.94
N GLU A 146 4.14 -11.73 -6.01
CA GLU A 146 4.55 -10.66 -6.93
C GLU A 146 5.88 -10.04 -6.54
N ILE A 147 6.13 -9.80 -5.24
CA ILE A 147 7.44 -9.34 -4.76
C ILE A 147 8.52 -10.37 -5.08
N GLU A 148 8.28 -11.64 -4.77
CA GLU A 148 9.24 -12.73 -5.01
C GLU A 148 9.56 -12.90 -6.49
N LYS A 149 8.56 -12.82 -7.39
CA LYS A 149 8.79 -12.85 -8.85
C LYS A 149 9.67 -11.70 -9.30
N MET A 150 9.45 -10.51 -8.76
CA MET A 150 10.20 -9.31 -9.11
C MET A 150 11.64 -9.37 -8.57
N ASP A 151 11.85 -9.99 -7.41
CA ASP A 151 13.18 -10.31 -6.88
C ASP A 151 13.86 -11.43 -7.71
N CYS A 152 13.12 -12.48 -8.07
CA CYS A 152 13.63 -13.65 -8.82
C CYS A 152 13.94 -13.35 -10.29
N MET A 153 13.22 -12.44 -10.95
CA MET A 153 13.54 -12.01 -12.32
C MET A 153 14.94 -11.39 -12.42
N MET A 154 15.47 -10.84 -11.33
CA MET A 154 16.84 -10.31 -11.26
C MET A 154 17.86 -11.38 -10.82
N ALA A 155 17.40 -12.44 -10.12
CA ALA A 155 18.20 -13.59 -9.73
C ALA A 155 18.35 -14.65 -10.85
N TYR A 156 17.84 -14.40 -12.06
CA TYR A 156 18.16 -15.18 -13.27
C TYR A 156 19.64 -15.07 -13.72
N SER A 157 20.54 -14.82 -12.78
CA SER A 157 22.00 -14.97 -12.90
C SER A 157 22.64 -15.83 -11.78
N GLY A 158 21.87 -16.49 -10.91
CA GLY A 158 22.46 -17.45 -9.95
C GLY A 158 21.56 -17.92 -8.80
N ASN A 159 21.63 -19.22 -8.53
CA ASN A 159 21.11 -20.04 -7.42
C ASN A 159 20.23 -19.38 -6.32
N LYS A 160 19.03 -19.95 -6.14
CA LYS A 160 18.05 -19.61 -5.09
C LYS A 160 18.57 -19.97 -3.69
N LYS A 161 18.85 -18.95 -2.87
CA LYS A 161 18.92 -19.03 -1.40
C LYS A 161 17.97 -17.98 -0.79
N GLU A 162 17.50 -18.22 0.43
CA GLU A 162 16.60 -17.32 1.17
C GLU A 162 17.17 -15.89 1.24
N THR A 163 16.39 -14.88 0.84
CA THR A 163 16.89 -13.52 0.70
C THR A 163 16.97 -12.81 2.06
N PRO A 164 17.94 -11.91 2.28
CA PRO A 164 18.02 -11.11 3.50
C PRO A 164 16.74 -10.33 3.82
N LEU A 165 15.99 -9.93 2.79
CA LEU A 165 14.68 -9.26 2.95
C LEU A 165 13.62 -10.20 3.54
N GLY A 166 13.57 -11.45 3.10
CA GLY A 166 12.67 -12.46 3.66
C GLY A 166 12.89 -12.67 5.16
N ARG A 167 14.13 -12.53 5.63
CA ARG A 167 14.48 -12.57 7.06
C ARG A 167 14.05 -11.30 7.81
N LEU A 168 14.26 -10.11 7.22
CA LEU A 168 13.92 -8.82 7.85
C LEU A 168 12.39 -8.63 7.99
N VAL A 169 11.60 -9.06 7.00
CA VAL A 169 10.13 -9.00 7.02
C VAL A 169 9.55 -9.85 8.16
N LYS A 170 10.13 -11.03 8.43
CA LYS A 170 9.74 -11.89 9.56
C LYS A 170 10.00 -11.22 10.92
N THR A 171 11.08 -10.46 11.04
CA THR A 171 11.45 -9.76 12.28
C THR A 171 10.58 -8.52 12.55
N LEU A 172 10.28 -7.74 11.50
CA LEU A 172 9.52 -6.48 11.64
C LEU A 172 8.00 -6.69 11.70
N PHE A 173 7.47 -7.80 11.18
CA PHE A 173 6.04 -8.11 11.17
C PHE A 173 5.76 -9.57 11.59
N PRO A 174 6.01 -9.94 12.86
CA PRO A 174 5.96 -11.34 13.31
C PRO A 174 4.55 -11.97 13.23
N PHE A 175 3.49 -11.18 13.14
CA PHE A 175 2.10 -11.64 13.05
C PHE A 175 1.59 -11.88 11.61
N SER A 176 2.47 -11.86 10.60
CA SER A 176 2.06 -12.03 9.19
C SER A 176 1.85 -13.50 8.78
N TYR A 177 2.05 -14.45 9.69
CA TYR A 177 1.82 -15.88 9.46
C TYR A 177 1.09 -16.47 10.68
N SER A 178 -0.25 -16.45 10.67
CA SER A 178 -1.13 -17.35 11.42
C SER A 178 -2.58 -17.29 10.92
#